data_AF-A0A948FM50-F1
#
_entry.id   AF-A0A948FM50-F1
#
_cell.length_a   1.000
_cell.length_b   1.000
_cell.length_c   1.000
_cell.angle_alpha   90.00
_cell.angle_beta   90.00
_cell.angle_gamma   90.00
#
_symmetry.space_group_name_H-M   'P 1'
#
loop_
_entity.id
_entity.type
_entity.pdbx_description
1 polymer ?
#
loop_
_entity_poly.entity_id
_entity_poly.type
_entity_poly.pdbx_seq_one_letter_code
_entity_poly.pdbx_strand_id
1 'polypeptide(L)'
;MNLISLLLILCVSALLISVFRQIIGFSVFGIFSPLLFTVSIFVLDVKSVLFLFIIAFIATFLTRLFTKKLHLLHSAKVSLLIILYFFLSIMILGLDAAIGTNVVDISIFSNAFIIFPIMILILVTDKIFNE
;
A
#
# COMPACT_ATOMS: atom_id res chain seq x y z
N MET A 1 -13.07 11.92 -15.68
CA MET A 1 -13.85 12.41 -14.52
C MET A 1 -13.14 13.62 -13.93
N ASN A 2 -13.85 14.68 -13.57
CA ASN A 2 -13.25 15.89 -12.99
C ASN A 2 -12.77 15.64 -11.55
N LEU A 3 -11.62 16.22 -11.19
CA LEU A 3 -10.99 16.11 -9.87
C LEU A 3 -11.94 16.51 -8.72
N ILE A 4 -12.83 17.47 -8.97
CA ILE A 4 -13.87 17.91 -8.03
C ILE A 4 -14.88 16.79 -7.75
N SER A 5 -15.27 16.04 -8.77
CA SER A 5 -16.22 14.93 -8.64
C SER A 5 -15.60 13.77 -7.83
N LEU A 6 -14.30 13.53 -8.03
CA LEU A 6 -13.54 12.57 -7.22
C LEU A 6 -13.50 12.98 -5.74
N LEU A 7 -13.12 14.22 -5.45
CA LEU A 7 -13.06 14.72 -4.07
C LEU A 7 -14.42 14.62 -3.38
N LEU A 8 -15.52 14.90 -4.09
CA LEU A 8 -16.87 14.76 -3.55
C LEU A 8 -17.20 13.32 -3.18
N ILE A 9 -16.92 12.37 -4.08
CA ILE A 9 -17.15 10.94 -3.82
C ILE A 9 -16.29 10.46 -2.65
N LEU A 10 -15.06 10.96 -2.54
CA LEU A 10 -14.17 10.66 -1.42
C LEU A 10 -14.71 11.21 -0.09
N CYS A 11 -15.15 12.46 -0.07
CA CYS A 11 -15.74 13.08 1.12
C CYS A 11 -17.02 12.35 1.53
N VAL A 12 -17.92 12.07 0.58
CA VAL A 12 -19.19 11.39 0.86
C VAL A 12 -18.96 9.97 1.37
N SER A 13 -18.03 9.22 0.76
CA SER A 13 -17.68 7.87 1.23
C SER A 13 -17.04 7.89 2.61
N ALA A 14 -16.11 8.82 2.88
CA ALA A 14 -15.49 9.01 4.19
C ALA A 14 -16.52 9.40 5.27
N LEU A 15 -17.54 10.18 4.92
CA LEU A 15 -18.61 10.61 5.81
C LEU A 15 -19.54 9.45 6.13
N LEU A 16 -19.99 8.69 5.12
CA LEU A 16 -20.77 7.46 5.29
C LEU A 16 -20.05 6.48 6.20
N ILE A 17 -18.76 6.26 5.93
CA ILE A 17 -17.90 5.38 6.74
C ILE A 17 -17.77 5.88 8.18
N SER A 18 -17.65 7.19 8.40
CA SER A 18 -17.57 7.76 9.75
C SER A 18 -18.90 7.67 10.51
N VAL A 19 -20.04 7.66 9.82
CA VAL A 19 -21.37 7.44 10.42
C VAL A 19 -21.55 5.97 10.78
N PHE A 20 -21.23 5.04 9.87
CA PHE A 20 -21.24 3.61 10.16
C PHE A 20 -20.30 3.24 11.31
N ARG A 21 -19.14 3.91 11.40
CA ARG A 21 -18.18 3.83 12.52
C ARG A 21 -18.83 4.17 13.86
N GLN A 22 -19.62 5.24 13.91
CA GLN A 22 -20.21 5.73 15.15
C GLN A 22 -21.39 4.87 15.62
N ILE A 23 -22.07 4.17 14.70
CA ILE A 23 -23.23 3.32 15.02
C ILE A 23 -22.81 1.90 15.42
N ILE A 24 -21.73 1.35 14.85
CA ILE A 24 -21.37 -0.08 15.02
C ILE A 24 -20.18 -0.28 15.99
N GLY A 25 -19.44 0.77 16.35
CA GLY A 25 -18.32 0.67 17.29
C GLY A 25 -17.08 -0.03 16.73
N PHE A 26 -16.95 -0.10 15.39
CA PHE A 26 -15.72 -0.56 14.75
C PHE A 26 -14.56 0.39 15.07
N SER A 27 -13.42 -0.19 15.49
CA SER A 27 -12.16 0.52 15.71
C SER A 27 -11.87 1.47 14.53
N VAL A 28 -11.70 2.74 14.86
CA VAL A 28 -11.57 3.91 13.96
C VAL A 28 -10.57 3.68 12.82
N PHE A 29 -9.59 2.79 13.00
CA PHE A 29 -8.48 2.57 12.08
C PHE A 29 -8.72 1.47 11.05
N GLY A 30 -9.72 0.60 11.23
CA GLY A 30 -10.03 -0.48 10.29
C GLY A 30 -10.63 0.02 8.97
N ILE A 31 -11.32 1.17 9.00
CA ILE A 31 -12.12 1.66 7.85
C ILE A 31 -11.33 2.62 6.94
N PHE A 32 -10.27 3.24 7.45
CA PHE A 32 -9.36 4.04 6.62
C PHE A 32 -8.49 3.17 5.70
N SER A 33 -8.20 1.93 6.10
CA SER A 33 -7.35 1.02 5.29
C SER A 33 -8.00 0.67 3.93
N PRO A 34 -9.28 0.24 3.85
CA PRO A 34 -9.99 0.05 2.58
C PRO A 34 -10.14 1.33 1.76
N LEU A 35 -10.38 2.47 2.42
CA LEU A 35 -10.51 3.77 1.76
C LEU A 35 -9.21 4.17 1.07
N LEU A 36 -8.10 4.14 1.81
CA LEU A 36 -6.78 4.47 1.27
C LEU A 36 -6.41 3.52 0.14
N PHE A 37 -6.70 2.22 0.27
CA PHE A 37 -6.51 1.25 -0.81
C PHE A 37 -7.33 1.57 -2.06
N THR A 38 -8.58 2.01 -1.89
CA THR A 38 -9.45 2.46 -3.00
C THR A 38 -8.89 3.71 -3.68
N VAL A 39 -8.33 4.66 -2.91
CA VAL A 39 -7.67 5.84 -3.48
C VAL A 39 -6.45 5.42 -4.30
N SER A 40 -5.66 4.47 -3.83
CA SER A 40 -4.51 3.94 -4.57
C SER A 40 -4.94 3.32 -5.91
N ILE A 41 -6.05 2.57 -5.94
CA ILE A 41 -6.65 2.00 -7.17
C ILE A 41 -7.22 3.09 -8.10
N PHE A 42 -7.61 4.23 -7.56
CA PHE A 42 -8.05 5.34 -8.41
C PHE A 42 -6.87 6.05 -9.07
N VAL A 43 -5.74 6.19 -8.36
CA VAL A 43 -4.56 6.90 -8.86
C VAL A 43 -3.69 6.01 -9.75
N LEU A 44 -3.64 4.70 -9.50
CA LEU A 44 -2.94 3.70 -10.32
C LEU A 44 -3.94 2.70 -10.86
N ASP A 45 -3.67 2.15 -12.05
CA ASP A 45 -4.44 1.01 -12.56
C ASP A 45 -4.50 -0.16 -11.57
N VAL A 46 -5.65 -0.83 -11.55
CA VAL A 46 -5.97 -1.97 -10.65
C VAL A 46 -4.86 -3.03 -10.68
N LYS A 47 -4.32 -3.33 -11.87
CA LYS A 47 -3.25 -4.33 -12.06
C LYS A 47 -1.98 -3.94 -11.30
N SER A 48 -1.60 -2.67 -11.41
CA SER A 48 -0.39 -2.12 -10.80
C SER A 48 -0.48 -2.07 -9.28
N VAL A 49 -1.66 -1.70 -8.74
CA VAL A 49 -1.89 -1.70 -7.30
C VAL A 49 -1.85 -3.11 -6.73
N LEU A 50 -2.49 -4.07 -7.39
CA LEU A 50 -2.42 -5.49 -6.99
C LEU A 50 -0.98 -6.00 -6.97
N PHE A 51 -0.20 -5.63 -7.99
CA PHE A 51 1.20 -6.03 -8.06
C PHE A 51 2.03 -5.45 -6.91
N LEU A 52 1.94 -4.13 -6.67
CA LEU A 52 2.62 -3.47 -5.57
C LEU A 52 2.15 -4.00 -4.19
N PHE A 53 0.87 -4.36 -4.08
CA PHE A 53 0.33 -4.98 -2.87
C PHE A 53 0.97 -6.34 -2.58
N ILE A 54 1.15 -7.19 -3.60
CA ILE A 54 1.83 -8.49 -3.45
C ILE A 54 3.29 -8.28 -2.98
N ILE A 55 3.97 -7.28 -3.53
CA ILE A 55 5.33 -6.93 -3.10
C ILE A 55 5.34 -6.46 -1.65
N ALA A 56 4.41 -5.58 -1.26
CA ALA A 56 4.25 -5.12 0.12
C ALA A 56 3.99 -6.29 1.07
N PHE A 57 3.16 -7.25 0.65
CA PHE A 57 2.83 -8.45 1.40
C PHE A 57 4.05 -9.33 1.66
N ILE A 58 4.83 -9.62 0.61
CA ILE A 58 6.09 -10.36 0.75
C ILE A 58 7.06 -9.60 1.66
N ALA A 59 7.19 -8.28 1.48
CA ALA A 59 8.14 -7.48 2.25
C ALA A 59 7.79 -7.49 3.75
N THR A 60 6.51 -7.32 4.07
CA THR A 60 6.02 -7.37 5.46
C THR A 60 6.21 -8.77 6.05
N PHE A 61 5.95 -9.82 5.29
CA PHE A 61 6.16 -11.20 5.72
C PHE A 61 7.63 -11.49 6.06
N LEU A 62 8.55 -11.10 5.17
CA LEU A 62 9.98 -11.26 5.43
C LEU A 62 10.44 -10.43 6.64
N THR A 63 9.99 -9.18 6.72
CA THR A 63 10.29 -8.29 7.86
C THR A 63 9.89 -8.95 9.18
N ARG A 64 8.72 -9.60 9.23
CA ARG A 64 8.26 -10.32 10.42
C ARG A 64 9.16 -11.50 10.76
N LEU A 65 9.63 -12.27 9.76
CA LEU A 65 10.58 -13.37 9.97
C LEU A 65 11.90 -12.88 10.56
N PHE A 66 12.47 -11.80 10.01
CA PHE A 66 13.69 -11.18 10.52
C PHE A 66 13.50 -10.62 11.93
N THR A 67 12.36 -9.97 12.19
CA THR A 67 12.08 -9.33 13.47
C THR A 67 11.87 -10.33 14.61
N LYS A 68 11.22 -11.48 14.33
CA LYS A 68 11.06 -12.56 15.32
C LYS A 68 12.39 -13.11 15.83
N LYS A 69 13.44 -13.09 15.00
CA LYS A 69 14.78 -13.56 15.39
C LYS A 69 15.61 -12.53 16.15
N LEU A 70 15.37 -11.24 15.92
CA LEU A 70 16.31 -10.18 16.31
C LEU A 70 15.78 -9.19 17.36
N HIS A 71 14.53 -9.35 17.84
CA HIS A 71 13.92 -8.48 18.88
C HIS A 71 14.17 -6.97 18.61
N LEU A 72 13.97 -6.54 17.36
CA LEU A 72 14.25 -5.17 16.94
C LEU A 72 13.25 -4.18 17.56
N LEU A 73 13.75 -2.99 17.90
CA LEU A 73 12.93 -1.83 18.26
C LEU A 73 11.95 -1.49 17.12
N HIS A 74 10.79 -0.92 17.49
CA HIS A 74 9.72 -0.58 16.54
C HIS A 74 10.21 0.28 15.36
N SER A 75 11.02 1.31 15.62
CA SER A 75 11.59 2.17 14.58
C SER A 75 12.49 1.41 13.60
N ALA A 76 13.25 0.41 14.08
CA ALA A 76 14.10 -0.40 13.23
C ALA A 76 13.28 -1.38 12.37
N LYS A 77 12.15 -1.87 12.89
CA LYS A 77 11.22 -2.74 12.16
C LYS A 77 10.60 -2.02 10.95
N VAL A 78 10.15 -0.78 11.15
CA VAL A 78 9.54 0.04 10.08
C VAL A 78 10.58 0.38 9.00
N SER A 79 11.79 0.80 9.40
CA SER A 79 12.87 1.07 8.43
C SER A 79 13.25 -0.17 7.64
N LEU A 80 13.31 -1.35 8.28
CA LEU A 80 13.61 -2.61 7.60
C LEU A 80 12.52 -2.98 6.58
N LEU A 81 11.25 -2.76 6.92
CA LEU A 81 10.12 -2.98 5.99
C LEU A 81 10.26 -2.12 4.74
N ILE A 82 10.52 -0.81 4.92
CA ILE A 82 10.67 0.14 3.82
C ILE A 82 11.85 -0.25 2.91
N ILE A 83 13.01 -0.53 3.50
CA ILE A 83 14.21 -0.92 2.74
C ILE A 83 13.94 -2.20 1.94
N LEU A 84 13.34 -3.20 2.59
CA LEU A 84 13.06 -4.48 1.96
C LEU A 84 12.03 -4.34 0.84
N TYR A 85 11.01 -3.50 1.03
CA TYR A 85 10.02 -3.20 0.00
C TYR A 85 10.66 -2.59 -1.25
N PHE A 86 11.51 -1.57 -1.07
CA PHE A 86 12.21 -0.95 -2.20
C PHE A 86 13.18 -1.92 -2.86
N PHE A 87 13.92 -2.71 -2.08
CA PHE A 87 14.83 -3.72 -2.61
C PHE A 87 14.10 -4.76 -3.48
N LEU A 88 12.97 -5.30 -2.99
CA LEU A 88 12.15 -6.24 -3.75
C LEU A 88 11.54 -5.61 -4.99
N SER A 89 11.05 -4.37 -4.88
CA SER A 89 10.50 -3.64 -6.02
C SER A 89 11.54 -3.49 -7.12
N ILE A 90 12.77 -3.09 -6.79
CA ILE A 90 13.87 -2.97 -7.76
C ILE A 90 14.23 -4.32 -8.36
N MET A 91 14.33 -5.39 -7.55
CA MET A 91 14.65 -6.72 -8.06
C MET A 91 13.61 -7.22 -9.05
N ILE A 92 12.33 -7.06 -8.72
CA ILE A 92 11.22 -7.53 -9.55
C ILE A 92 11.12 -6.72 -10.84
N LEU A 93 11.25 -5.39 -10.77
CA LEU A 93 11.28 -4.53 -11.96
C LEU A 93 12.51 -4.82 -12.85
N GLY A 94 13.66 -5.09 -12.24
CA GLY A 94 14.87 -5.47 -12.96
C GLY A 94 14.75 -6.83 -13.66
N LEU A 95 14.08 -7.79 -13.03
CA LEU A 95 13.76 -9.09 -13.62
C LEU A 95 12.76 -8.97 -14.78
N ASP A 96 11.72 -8.16 -14.61
CA ASP A 96 10.71 -7.91 -15.64
C ASP A 96 11.36 -7.27 -16.89
N ALA A 97 12.23 -6.28 -16.68
CA ALA A 97 13.01 -5.65 -17.74
C ALA A 97 13.99 -6.61 -18.45
N ALA A 98 14.57 -7.58 -17.73
CA ALA A 98 15.49 -8.56 -18.30
C ALA A 98 14.79 -9.69 -19.07
N ILE A 99 13.59 -10.08 -18.64
CA ILE A 99 12.80 -11.15 -19.26
C ILE A 99 11.95 -10.62 -20.43
N GLY A 100 11.69 -9.30 -20.47
CA GLY A 100 10.90 -8.67 -21.54
C GLY A 100 9.40 -8.97 -21.42
N THR A 101 8.97 -9.54 -20.31
CA THR A 101 7.56 -9.61 -19.92
C THR A 101 7.15 -8.19 -19.59
N ASN A 102 6.38 -7.51 -20.44
CA ASN A 102 5.96 -6.13 -20.17
C ASN A 102 4.79 -6.12 -19.16
N VAL A 103 4.94 -6.84 -18.05
CA VAL A 103 3.88 -7.11 -17.07
C VAL A 103 3.72 -5.91 -16.13
N VAL A 104 4.81 -5.18 -15.88
CA VAL A 104 4.81 -3.97 -15.08
C VAL A 104 5.12 -2.76 -15.95
N ASP A 105 4.18 -1.84 -16.03
CA ASP A 105 4.37 -0.61 -16.79
C ASP A 105 5.36 0.31 -16.03
N ILE A 106 6.60 0.37 -16.50
CA ILE A 106 7.69 1.13 -15.85
C ILE A 106 7.35 2.64 -15.83
N SER A 107 6.46 3.09 -16.71
CA SER A 107 5.94 4.46 -16.78
C SER A 107 5.26 4.92 -15.48
N ILE A 108 4.76 4.00 -14.65
CA ILE A 108 4.11 4.32 -13.38
C ILE A 108 5.11 4.98 -12.41
N PHE A 109 6.38 4.54 -12.45
CA PHE A 109 7.45 5.08 -11.61
C PHE A 109 8.03 6.41 -12.11
N SER A 110 7.62 6.88 -13.29
CA SER A 110 8.05 8.19 -13.82
C SER A 110 7.34 9.35 -13.11
N ASN A 111 6.22 9.10 -12.41
CA ASN A 111 5.46 10.11 -11.69
C ASN A 111 5.79 10.11 -10.20
N ALA A 112 6.22 11.26 -9.68
CA ALA A 112 6.50 11.45 -8.25
C ALA A 112 5.28 11.16 -7.33
N PHE A 113 4.06 11.24 -7.88
CA PHE A 113 2.82 10.90 -7.17
C PHE A 113 2.69 9.42 -6.79
N ILE A 114 3.55 8.52 -7.31
CA ILE A 114 3.52 7.09 -6.97
C ILE A 114 3.91 6.80 -5.52
N ILE A 115 4.63 7.72 -4.87
CA ILE A 115 5.07 7.58 -3.47
C ILE A 115 3.86 7.44 -2.53
N PHE A 116 2.77 8.16 -2.81
CA PHE A 116 1.56 8.14 -2.00
C PHE A 116 0.87 6.75 -1.96
N PRO A 117 0.53 6.12 -3.09
CA PRO A 117 -0.03 4.78 -3.13
C PRO A 117 0.94 3.72 -2.57
N ILE A 118 2.25 3.86 -2.76
CA ILE A 118 3.26 2.97 -2.14
C ILE A 118 3.19 3.05 -0.61
N MET A 119 3.19 4.26 -0.05
CA MET A 119 3.10 4.48 1.39
C MET A 119 1.79 3.93 1.97
N ILE A 120 0.68 4.10 1.26
CA ILE A 120 -0.61 3.51 1.64
C ILE A 120 -0.52 1.99 1.67
N LEU A 121 0.03 1.35 0.63
CA LEU A 121 0.11 -0.10 0.54
C LEU A 121 0.96 -0.69 1.67
N ILE A 122 2.07 -0.03 2.01
CA ILE A 122 2.92 -0.40 3.13
C ILE A 122 2.13 -0.30 4.45
N LEU A 123 1.40 0.80 4.67
CA LEU A 123 0.58 1.00 5.87
C LEU A 123 -0.53 -0.04 6.01
N VAL A 124 -1.27 -0.29 4.92
CA VAL A 124 -2.33 -1.30 4.87
C VAL A 124 -1.76 -2.68 5.19
N THR A 125 -0.62 -3.03 4.60
CA THR A 125 -0.02 -4.35 4.78
C THR A 125 0.58 -4.54 6.17
N ASP A 126 1.33 -3.56 6.70
CA ASP A 126 1.89 -3.66 8.05
C ASP A 126 0.78 -3.83 9.11
N LYS A 127 -0.35 -3.13 8.92
CA LYS A 127 -1.53 -3.26 9.78
C LYS A 127 -2.16 -4.66 9.72
N ILE A 128 -2.31 -5.25 8.53
CA ILE A 128 -2.83 -6.64 8.38
C ILE A 128 -1.99 -7.67 9.16
N PHE A 129 -0.69 -7.41 9.35
CA PHE A 129 0.22 -8.36 10.00
C PHE A 129 0.48 -8.09 11.49
N ASN A 130 0.22 -6.87 11.97
CA ASN A 130 0.51 -6.44 13.35
C ASN A 130 -0.75 -6.24 14.23
N GLU A 131 -1.95 -6.12 13.64
CA GLU A 131 -3.25 -6.33 14.33
C GLU A 131 -3.69 -7.80 14.23
#